data_AF-Q5BA12-F1
#
_entry.id   AF-Q5BA12-F1
#
_cell.length_a   1.000
_cell.length_b   1.000
_cell.length_c   1.000
_cell.angle_alpha   90.00
_cell.angle_beta   90.00
_cell.angle_gamma   90.00
#
_symmetry.space_group_name_H-M   'P 1'
#
loop_
_entity.id
_entity.type
_entity.pdbx_description
1 polymer ?
#
loop_
_entity_poly.entity_id
_entity_poly.type
_entity_poly.pdbx_seq_one_letter_code
_entity_poly.pdbx_strand_id
1 'polypeptide(L)'
;MQRDKIKIKARNPDGGKEEASLNAAIDDTLEGNIIARQWSEHLNLENTPFHSFTTLRDSHDVSYTVDSMVELLLGPANDGWTDVAPFYVSSSESGSLSGGFQVLLGKSWKGKFRLPSDSGPELYKAAPSVYHYKGRDDKEKRQAEARKLEEERRKIAKQNDAEFNKIKKDRAA
;
A
#
# COMPACT_ATOMS: atom_id res chain seq x y z
N MET A 1 8.85 -26.18 -6.09
CA MET A 1 9.47 -24.87 -5.75
C MET A 1 9.06 -24.48 -4.34
N GLN A 2 9.90 -23.75 -3.61
CA GLN A 2 9.61 -23.34 -2.24
C GLN A 2 8.87 -22.01 -2.24
N ARG A 3 7.84 -21.91 -1.40
CA ARG A 3 7.14 -20.66 -1.09
C ARG A 3 7.60 -20.13 0.25
N ASP A 4 7.81 -18.83 0.32
CA ASP A 4 8.14 -18.16 1.58
C ASP A 4 6.84 -17.85 2.32
N LYS A 5 6.55 -18.63 3.37
CA LYS A 5 5.33 -18.48 4.17
C LYS A 5 5.46 -17.31 5.12
N ILE A 6 4.48 -16.41 5.13
CA ILE A 6 4.48 -15.24 5.99
C ILE A 6 3.09 -14.98 6.58
N LYS A 7 3.04 -14.22 7.67
CA LYS A 7 1.81 -13.63 8.18
C LYS A 7 1.79 -12.14 7.88
N ILE A 8 0.69 -11.69 7.30
CA ILE A 8 0.48 -10.29 6.94
C ILE A 8 -0.75 -9.76 7.67
N LYS A 9 -0.80 -8.44 7.83
CA LYS A 9 -2.04 -7.73 8.09
C LYS A 9 -2.49 -7.03 6.82
N ALA A 10 -3.79 -7.00 6.62
CA ALA A 10 -4.41 -6.50 5.41
C ALA A 10 -5.68 -5.72 5.75
N ARG A 11 -5.94 -4.66 5.00
CA ARG A 11 -7.19 -3.89 5.07
C ARG A 11 -7.48 -3.15 3.77
N ASN A 12 -8.69 -2.60 3.69
CA ASN A 12 -9.04 -1.64 2.65
C ASN A 12 -8.11 -0.40 2.71
N PRO A 13 -7.49 0.04 1.58
CA PRO A 13 -6.63 1.21 1.50
C PRO A 13 -7.24 2.52 2.02
N ASP A 14 -8.56 2.70 1.88
CA ASP A 14 -9.26 3.93 2.24
C ASP A 14 -9.43 4.13 3.76
N GLY A 15 -8.88 3.22 4.57
CA GLY A 15 -8.91 3.31 6.03
C GLY A 15 -10.21 2.78 6.63
N GLY A 16 -10.82 1.79 5.97
CA GLY A 16 -11.91 0.98 6.53
C GLY A 16 -11.55 0.39 7.90
N LYS A 17 -12.58 0.12 8.72
CA LYS A 17 -12.40 -0.41 10.09
C LYS A 17 -11.97 -1.88 10.13
N GLU A 18 -12.15 -2.61 9.03
CA GLU A 18 -11.89 -4.04 8.96
C GLU A 18 -10.43 -4.29 8.58
N GLU A 19 -9.67 -4.79 9.57
CA GLU A 19 -8.32 -5.29 9.42
C GLU A 19 -8.33 -6.80 9.69
N ALA A 20 -7.66 -7.56 8.84
CA ALA A 20 -7.50 -9.00 9.03
C ALA A 20 -6.03 -9.39 9.06
N SER A 21 -5.71 -10.36 9.93
CA SER A 21 -4.44 -11.08 9.88
C SER A 21 -4.58 -12.28 8.94
N LEU A 22 -3.80 -12.31 7.87
CA LEU A 22 -3.86 -13.32 6.82
C LEU A 22 -2.58 -14.16 6.77
N ASN A 23 -2.76 -15.45 6.55
CA ASN A 23 -1.72 -16.38 6.12
C ASN A 23 -1.47 -16.14 4.63
N ALA A 24 -0.25 -15.74 4.30
CA ALA A 24 0.18 -15.49 2.94
C ALA A 24 1.43 -16.29 2.59
N ALA A 25 1.68 -16.41 1.30
CA ALA A 25 2.92 -16.94 0.80
C ALA A 25 3.43 -16.10 -0.36
N ILE A 26 4.75 -15.87 -0.39
CA ILE A 26 5.41 -15.28 -1.56
C ILE A 26 5.75 -16.41 -2.53
N ASP A 27 5.30 -16.25 -3.76
CA ASP A 27 5.52 -17.17 -4.87
C ASP A 27 6.28 -16.43 -5.97
N ASP A 28 7.55 -16.79 -6.15
CA ASP A 28 8.46 -16.12 -7.07
C ASP A 28 8.10 -16.29 -8.55
N THR A 29 7.19 -17.22 -8.87
CA THR A 29 6.71 -17.45 -10.24
C THR A 29 5.51 -16.60 -10.61
N LEU A 30 4.85 -15.99 -9.61
CA LEU A 30 3.72 -15.11 -9.82
C LEU A 30 4.18 -13.67 -10.11
N GLU A 31 3.77 -13.15 -11.26
CA GLU A 31 3.95 -11.73 -11.62
C GLU A 31 2.95 -10.82 -10.88
N GLY A 32 1.80 -11.37 -10.48
CA GLY A 32 0.71 -10.65 -9.81
C GLY A 32 0.30 -11.31 -8.50
N ASN A 33 -0.41 -10.56 -7.66
CA ASN A 33 -0.89 -11.08 -6.38
C ASN A 33 -2.30 -11.64 -6.51
N ILE A 34 -2.63 -12.66 -5.71
CA ILE A 34 -3.94 -13.33 -5.73
C ILE A 34 -4.53 -13.33 -4.33
N ILE A 35 -5.82 -13.04 -4.21
CA ILE A 35 -6.60 -13.16 -2.96
C ILE A 35 -7.77 -14.13 -3.17
N ALA A 36 -8.08 -14.92 -2.14
CA ALA A 36 -9.28 -15.74 -2.12
C ALA A 36 -10.54 -14.85 -2.00
N ARG A 37 -11.59 -15.15 -2.78
CA ARG A 37 -12.81 -14.35 -2.88
C ARG A 37 -13.41 -13.95 -1.55
N GLN A 38 -13.60 -14.93 -0.67
CA GLN A 38 -14.21 -14.72 0.64
C GLN A 38 -13.47 -13.66 1.47
N TRP A 39 -12.15 -13.52 1.30
CA TRP A 39 -11.36 -12.51 2.01
C TRP A 39 -11.48 -11.12 1.38
N SER A 40 -11.71 -11.04 0.07
CA SER A 40 -12.04 -9.76 -0.56
C SER A 40 -13.39 -9.22 -0.08
N GLU A 41 -14.36 -10.09 0.13
CA GLU A 41 -15.68 -9.75 0.67
C GLU A 41 -15.61 -9.45 2.17
N HIS A 42 -14.88 -10.26 2.95
CA HIS A 42 -14.71 -10.06 4.39
C HIS A 42 -14.00 -8.74 4.74
N LEU A 43 -13.11 -8.27 3.87
CA LEU A 43 -12.44 -6.97 4.02
C LEU A 43 -13.21 -5.81 3.38
N ASN A 44 -14.42 -6.09 2.85
CA ASN A 44 -15.28 -5.14 2.16
C ASN A 44 -14.52 -4.32 1.11
N LEU A 45 -13.80 -5.04 0.22
CA LEU A 45 -13.00 -4.43 -0.84
C LEU A 45 -13.86 -4.11 -2.06
N GLU A 46 -13.61 -2.95 -2.66
CA GLU A 46 -14.24 -2.57 -3.92
C GLU A 46 -13.64 -3.40 -5.07
N ASN A 47 -14.48 -4.26 -5.64
CA ASN A 47 -14.10 -5.13 -6.74
C ASN A 47 -14.24 -4.40 -8.08
N THR A 48 -13.16 -4.36 -8.84
CA THR A 48 -13.16 -3.94 -10.24
C THR A 48 -13.27 -5.19 -11.12
N PRO A 49 -14.44 -5.50 -11.69
CA PRO A 49 -14.62 -6.71 -12.50
C PRO A 49 -13.88 -6.59 -13.84
N PHE A 50 -13.40 -7.72 -14.35
CA PHE A 50 -12.87 -7.84 -15.69
C PHE A 50 -13.99 -8.13 -16.69
N HIS A 51 -13.75 -7.73 -17.94
CA HIS A 51 -14.67 -8.05 -19.05
C HIS A 51 -14.53 -9.52 -19.51
N SER A 52 -13.50 -10.23 -19.04
CA SER A 52 -13.22 -11.64 -19.33
C SER A 52 -12.42 -12.29 -18.22
N PHE A 53 -12.64 -13.58 -17.99
CA PHE A 53 -11.85 -14.39 -17.07
C PHE A 53 -10.40 -14.51 -17.56
N THR A 54 -9.45 -14.48 -16.62
CA THR A 54 -8.03 -14.79 -16.86
C THR A 54 -7.63 -15.96 -15.96
N THR A 55 -6.60 -16.72 -16.37
CA THR A 55 -6.04 -17.79 -15.54
C THR A 55 -4.62 -17.44 -15.13
N LEU A 56 -4.35 -17.53 -13.83
CA LEU A 56 -3.01 -17.42 -13.26
C LEU A 56 -2.56 -18.79 -12.77
N ARG A 57 -1.27 -19.10 -12.89
CA ARG A 57 -0.70 -20.38 -12.49
C ARG A 57 0.44 -20.15 -11.52
N ASP A 58 0.44 -20.89 -10.42
CA ASP A 58 1.43 -20.75 -9.36
C ASP A 58 2.60 -21.74 -9.49
N SER A 59 3.59 -21.67 -8.58
CA SER A 59 4.78 -22.51 -8.64
C SER A 59 4.54 -24.01 -8.40
N HIS A 60 3.32 -24.38 -8.00
CA HIS A 60 2.88 -25.74 -7.72
C HIS A 60 1.93 -26.26 -8.80
N ASP A 61 1.85 -25.58 -9.94
CA ASP A 61 0.98 -25.97 -11.05
C ASP A 61 -0.52 -25.85 -10.72
N VAL A 62 -0.90 -25.06 -9.71
CA VAL A 62 -2.31 -24.79 -9.44
C VAL A 62 -2.74 -23.58 -10.26
N SER A 63 -3.83 -23.76 -11.02
CA SER A 63 -4.44 -22.73 -11.84
C SER A 63 -5.59 -22.05 -11.09
N TYR A 64 -5.61 -20.73 -11.14
CA TYR A 64 -6.64 -19.87 -10.56
C TYR A 64 -7.34 -19.12 -11.67
N THR A 65 -8.64 -19.36 -11.82
CA THR A 65 -9.50 -18.47 -12.59
C THR A 65 -9.71 -17.19 -11.77
N VAL A 66 -9.48 -16.04 -12.39
CA VAL A 66 -9.66 -14.72 -11.79
C VAL A 66 -10.56 -13.87 -12.67
N ASP A 67 -11.41 -13.06 -12.05
CA ASP A 67 -12.49 -12.33 -12.73
C ASP A 67 -12.67 -10.89 -12.25
N SER A 68 -11.97 -10.48 -11.20
CA SER A 68 -11.90 -9.09 -10.75
C SER A 68 -10.53 -8.77 -10.15
N MET A 69 -10.34 -7.48 -9.88
CA MET A 69 -9.21 -6.95 -9.15
C MET A 69 -9.69 -6.11 -7.97
N VAL A 70 -8.90 -6.11 -6.89
CA VAL A 70 -9.10 -5.27 -5.70
C VAL A 70 -7.76 -4.65 -5.30
N GLU A 71 -7.80 -3.58 -4.52
CA GLU A 71 -6.60 -3.02 -3.89
C GLU A 71 -6.59 -3.36 -2.40
N LEU A 72 -5.42 -3.77 -1.89
CA LEU A 72 -5.20 -3.98 -0.47
C LEU A 72 -4.01 -3.16 0.01
N LEU A 73 -4.19 -2.59 1.19
CA LEU A 73 -3.10 -2.08 1.99
C LEU A 73 -2.58 -3.19 2.89
N LEU A 74 -1.29 -3.45 2.79
CA LEU A 74 -0.64 -4.59 3.43
C LEU A 74 0.56 -4.18 4.27
N GLY A 75 0.84 -4.97 5.29
CA GLY A 75 2.09 -4.92 6.04
C GLY A 75 2.37 -6.25 6.75
N PRO A 76 3.58 -6.44 7.30
CA PRO A 76 3.86 -7.59 8.15
C PRO A 76 2.93 -7.57 9.37
N ALA A 77 2.46 -8.74 9.82
CA ALA A 77 1.49 -8.82 10.92
C ALA A 77 1.95 -8.08 12.20
N ASN A 78 3.26 -8.09 12.47
CA ASN A 78 3.86 -7.50 13.67
C ASN A 78 4.63 -6.18 13.43
N ASP A 79 4.48 -5.54 12.26
CA ASP A 79 5.20 -4.30 11.92
C ASP A 79 4.22 -3.25 11.35
N GLY A 80 4.73 -2.12 10.86
CA GLY A 80 3.96 -1.08 10.20
C GLY A 80 3.37 -1.52 8.86
N TRP A 81 2.47 -0.69 8.33
CA TRP A 81 1.98 -0.82 6.96
C TRP A 81 3.11 -0.57 5.97
N THR A 82 3.07 -1.28 4.84
CA THR A 82 4.12 -1.26 3.83
C THR A 82 3.66 -0.59 2.57
N ASP A 83 2.63 -1.12 1.91
CA ASP A 83 2.26 -0.71 0.55
C ASP A 83 0.79 -0.98 0.25
N VAL A 84 0.24 -0.21 -0.70
CA VAL A 84 -1.02 -0.54 -1.39
C VAL A 84 -0.67 -1.29 -2.65
N ALA A 85 -1.34 -2.41 -2.92
CA ALA A 85 -1.11 -3.17 -4.14
C ALA A 85 -2.39 -3.78 -4.71
N PRO A 86 -2.43 -3.99 -6.03
CA PRO A 86 -3.52 -4.71 -6.68
C PRO A 86 -3.44 -6.22 -6.44
N PHE A 87 -4.60 -6.84 -6.32
CA PHE A 87 -4.80 -8.28 -6.17
C PHE A 87 -5.85 -8.76 -7.15
N TYR A 88 -5.53 -9.81 -7.88
CA TYR A 88 -6.49 -10.59 -8.62
C TYR A 88 -7.35 -11.39 -7.64
N VAL A 89 -8.67 -11.35 -7.81
CA VAL A 89 -9.59 -12.13 -6.98
C VAL A 89 -9.82 -13.48 -7.65
N SER A 90 -9.55 -14.54 -6.90
CA SER A 90 -9.89 -15.90 -7.34
C SER A 90 -11.41 -16.04 -7.48
N SER A 91 -11.89 -16.62 -8.57
CA SER A 91 -13.32 -16.91 -8.76
C SER A 91 -13.80 -18.11 -7.93
N SER A 92 -12.89 -18.80 -7.23
CA SER A 92 -13.24 -19.89 -6.33
C SER A 92 -13.92 -19.36 -5.07
N GLU A 93 -15.05 -19.98 -4.70
CA GLU A 93 -15.76 -19.74 -3.44
C GLU A 93 -15.00 -20.27 -2.22
N SER A 94 -13.85 -20.92 -2.41
CA SER A 94 -12.96 -21.33 -1.32
C SER A 94 -12.38 -20.11 -0.59
N GLY A 95 -12.41 -20.14 0.74
CA GLY A 95 -11.71 -19.17 1.60
C GLY A 95 -10.20 -19.31 1.62
N SER A 96 -9.65 -20.23 0.81
CA SER A 96 -8.20 -20.48 0.72
C SER A 96 -7.76 -20.87 -0.70
N LEU A 97 -6.55 -20.46 -1.02
CA LEU A 97 -5.74 -20.81 -2.19
C LEU A 97 -4.89 -22.05 -1.88
N SER A 98 -4.09 -22.51 -2.85
CA SER A 98 -3.27 -23.72 -2.69
C SER A 98 -2.36 -23.63 -1.46
N GLY A 99 -2.28 -24.72 -0.70
CA GLY A 99 -1.52 -24.75 0.55
C GLY A 99 -2.22 -24.07 1.74
N GLY A 100 -3.50 -23.71 1.62
CA GLY A 100 -4.30 -23.13 2.70
C GLY A 100 -4.03 -21.65 2.95
N PHE A 101 -3.32 -20.98 2.05
CA PHE A 101 -3.07 -19.54 2.14
C PHE A 101 -4.30 -18.76 1.71
N GLN A 102 -4.48 -17.58 2.25
CA GLN A 102 -5.61 -16.72 1.90
C GLN A 102 -5.19 -15.72 0.81
N VAL A 103 -3.88 -15.46 0.73
CA VAL A 103 -3.25 -14.57 -0.23
C VAL A 103 -1.98 -15.21 -0.78
N LEU A 104 -1.76 -15.11 -2.08
CA LEU A 104 -0.46 -15.36 -2.71
C LEU A 104 0.11 -14.03 -3.20
N LEU A 105 1.36 -13.77 -2.84
CA LEU A 105 2.08 -12.56 -3.20
C LEU A 105 3.07 -12.90 -4.32
N GLY A 106 3.13 -12.05 -5.34
CA GLY A 106 4.10 -12.21 -6.41
C GLY A 106 5.53 -11.87 -5.97
N LYS A 107 6.48 -12.15 -6.86
CA LYS A 107 7.94 -11.97 -6.63
C LYS A 107 8.34 -10.57 -6.14
N SER A 108 7.57 -9.54 -6.48
CA SER A 108 7.85 -8.14 -6.10
C SER A 108 7.81 -7.90 -4.58
N TRP A 109 7.23 -8.82 -3.81
CA TRP A 109 7.13 -8.73 -2.36
C TRP A 109 8.31 -9.37 -1.60
N LYS A 110 9.17 -10.15 -2.28
CA LYS A 110 10.29 -10.87 -1.64
C LYS A 110 11.24 -9.94 -0.87
N GLY A 111 11.46 -8.73 -1.37
CA GLY A 111 12.30 -7.70 -0.73
C GLY A 111 11.56 -6.74 0.21
N LYS A 112 10.25 -6.92 0.40
CA LYS A 112 9.41 -6.02 1.22
C LYS A 112 9.10 -6.59 2.60
N PHE A 113 9.11 -7.91 2.75
CA PHE A 113 8.93 -8.60 4.02
C PHE A 113 10.26 -9.11 4.56
N ARG A 114 10.45 -9.03 5.87
CA ARG A 114 11.54 -9.75 6.54
C ARG A 114 11.23 -11.24 6.47
N LEU A 115 11.83 -11.92 5.50
CA LEU A 115 11.77 -13.36 5.42
C LEU A 115 12.73 -13.94 6.47
N PRO A 116 12.33 -14.99 7.22
CA PRO A 116 13.26 -15.69 8.09
C PRO A 116 14.41 -16.23 7.22
N SER A 117 15.59 -15.64 7.40
CA SER A 117 16.82 -16.07 6.75
C SER A 117 17.33 -17.33 7.44
N ASP A 118 17.56 -18.40 6.69
CA ASP A 118 18.28 -19.58 7.18
C ASP A 118 19.80 -19.29 7.35
N SER A 119 20.32 -18.15 6.89
CA SER A 119 21.74 -17.77 7.08
C SER A 119 22.02 -16.28 6.80
N GLY A 120 22.25 -15.49 7.84
CA GLY A 120 22.92 -14.18 7.73
C GLY A 120 22.05 -12.94 7.99
N PRO A 121 22.69 -11.75 8.14
CA PRO A 121 22.10 -10.55 8.73
C PRO A 121 20.98 -9.97 7.86
N GLU A 122 19.94 -9.49 8.53
CA GLU A 122 18.67 -9.01 7.97
C GLU A 122 18.86 -8.04 6.80
N LEU A 123 18.56 -8.49 5.58
CA LEU A 123 18.64 -7.66 4.38
C LEU A 123 17.36 -6.84 4.20
N TYR A 124 17.54 -5.53 4.36
CA TYR A 124 16.79 -4.41 3.76
C TYR A 124 15.28 -4.32 4.03
N LYS A 125 14.88 -3.32 4.82
CA LYS A 125 13.48 -2.86 4.98
C LYS A 125 13.21 -1.80 3.90
N ALA A 126 12.32 -2.07 2.95
CA ALA A 126 11.73 -0.99 2.15
C ALA A 126 10.99 -0.03 3.08
N ALA A 127 11.28 1.27 2.99
CA ALA A 127 10.54 2.28 3.73
C ALA A 127 9.05 2.20 3.32
N PRO A 128 8.10 2.39 4.26
CA PRO A 128 6.68 2.46 3.92
C PRO A 128 6.47 3.48 2.79
N SER A 129 5.86 3.07 1.68
CA SER A 129 5.47 3.98 0.60
C SER A 129 4.23 4.79 1.00
N VAL A 130 3.45 4.28 1.96
CA VAL A 130 2.23 4.90 2.46
C VAL A 130 2.48 5.57 3.81
N TYR A 131 2.55 6.89 3.81
CA TYR A 131 2.48 7.68 5.05
C TYR A 131 1.05 7.64 5.59
N HIS A 132 0.79 6.78 6.58
CA HIS A 132 -0.46 6.80 7.32
C HIS A 132 -0.51 8.00 8.26
N TYR A 133 -1.23 9.03 7.83
CA TYR A 133 -1.76 10.03 8.74
C TYR A 133 -3.01 9.45 9.41
N LYS A 134 -3.03 9.42 10.74
CA LYS A 134 -4.21 9.00 11.50
C LYS A 134 -5.31 10.05 11.30
N GLY A 135 -6.22 9.80 10.36
CA GLY A 135 -7.49 10.50 10.25
C GLY A 135 -7.55 11.60 9.17
N ARG A 136 -8.77 11.79 8.64
CA ARG A 136 -9.12 12.84 7.67
C ARG A 136 -8.85 14.25 8.23
N ASP A 137 -9.05 14.42 9.53
CA ASP A 137 -8.88 15.69 10.26
C ASP A 137 -7.43 16.21 10.25
N ASP A 138 -6.45 15.31 10.23
CA ASP A 138 -5.03 15.68 10.22
C ASP A 138 -4.57 16.21 8.86
N LYS A 139 -5.20 15.75 7.77
CA LYS A 139 -4.94 16.26 6.41
C LYS A 139 -5.48 17.68 6.26
N GLU A 140 -6.69 17.95 6.75
CA GLU A 140 -7.27 19.31 6.72
C GLU A 140 -6.52 20.28 7.63
N LYS A 141 -6.13 19.86 8.85
CA LYS A 141 -5.29 20.68 9.73
C LYS A 141 -3.99 21.08 9.09
N ARG A 142 -3.28 20.14 8.44
CA ARG A 142 -2.01 20.45 7.77
C ARG A 142 -2.17 21.28 6.50
N GLN A 143 -3.24 21.08 5.73
CA GLN A 143 -3.53 21.97 4.60
C GLN A 143 -3.85 23.39 5.09
N ALA A 144 -4.57 23.52 6.20
CA ALA A 144 -4.83 24.82 6.82
C ALA A 144 -3.54 25.47 7.37
N GLU A 145 -2.67 24.72 8.03
CA GLU A 145 -1.36 25.20 8.51
C GLU A 145 -0.42 25.59 7.36
N ALA A 146 -0.34 24.78 6.29
CA ALA A 146 0.45 25.09 5.12
C ALA A 146 -0.04 26.37 4.41
N ARG A 147 -1.37 26.55 4.30
CA ARG A 147 -1.97 27.78 3.77
C ARG A 147 -1.65 29.00 4.63
N LYS A 148 -1.74 28.87 5.96
CA LYS A 148 -1.37 29.95 6.90
C LYS A 148 0.10 30.34 6.76
N LEU A 149 1.00 29.36 6.68
CA LEU A 149 2.44 29.59 6.51
C LEU A 149 2.76 30.26 5.16
N GLU A 150 2.07 29.86 4.09
CA GLU A 150 2.23 30.48 2.77
C GLU A 150 1.72 31.94 2.76
N GLU A 151 0.59 32.21 3.39
CA GLU A 151 0.07 33.58 3.55
C GLU A 151 1.02 34.47 4.37
N GLU A 152 1.58 33.95 5.44
CA GLU A 152 2.55 34.67 6.27
C GLU A 152 3.83 34.98 5.48
N ARG A 153 4.34 34.01 4.72
CA ARG A 153 5.47 34.23 3.79
C ARG A 153 5.17 35.27 2.72
N ARG A 154 3.96 35.28 2.16
CA ARG A 154 3.54 36.31 1.19
C ARG A 154 3.46 37.70 1.81
N LYS A 155 3.02 37.82 3.07
CA LYS A 155 3.01 39.10 3.79
C LYS A 155 4.43 39.62 4.03
N ILE A 156 5.34 38.76 4.49
CA ILE A 156 6.75 39.11 4.71
C ILE A 156 7.41 39.52 3.38
N ALA A 157 7.19 38.78 2.29
CA ALA A 157 7.73 39.13 0.98
C ALA A 157 7.24 40.52 0.51
N LYS A 158 5.94 40.82 0.67
CA LYS A 158 5.41 42.16 0.32
C LYS A 158 5.99 43.28 1.18
N GLN A 159 6.23 43.03 2.46
CA GLN A 159 6.86 44.01 3.35
C GLN A 159 8.32 44.25 2.95
N ASN A 160 9.07 43.19 2.68
CA ASN A 160 10.46 43.29 2.22
C ASN A 160 10.58 44.01 0.87
N ASP A 161 9.68 43.73 -0.07
CA ASP A 161 9.64 44.44 -1.37
C ASP A 161 9.31 45.93 -1.19
N ALA A 162 8.41 46.27 -0.26
CA ALA A 162 8.07 47.65 0.04
C ALA A 162 9.25 48.40 0.70
N GLU A 163 9.94 47.78 1.66
CA GLU A 163 11.14 48.35 2.28
C GLU A 163 12.29 48.50 1.28
N PHE A 164 12.52 47.49 0.44
CA PHE A 164 13.55 47.54 -0.60
C PHE A 164 13.29 48.68 -1.59
N ASN A 165 12.04 48.84 -2.03
CA ASN A 165 11.65 49.94 -2.92
C ASN A 165 11.77 51.32 -2.27
N LYS A 166 11.53 51.42 -0.96
CA LYS A 166 11.72 52.66 -0.21
C LYS A 166 13.21 53.03 -0.12
N ILE A 167 14.07 52.07 0.26
CA ILE A 167 15.53 52.27 0.31
C ILE A 167 16.10 52.64 -1.06
N LYS A 168 15.59 52.01 -2.14
CA LYS A 168 16.04 52.32 -3.51
C LYS A 168 15.64 53.73 -3.93
N LYS A 169 14.47 54.22 -3.54
CA LYS A 169 14.05 55.62 -3.78
C LYS A 169 14.89 56.60 -2.96
N ASP A 170 15.14 56.30 -1.69
CA ASP A 170 15.94 57.16 -0.80
C ASP A 170 17.43 57.22 -1.20
N ARG A 171 17.96 56.20 -1.90
CA ARG A 171 19.32 56.21 -2.48
C ARG A 171 19.43 56.87 -3.86
N ALA A 172 18.30 57.10 -4.53
CA ALA A 172 18.25 57.72 -5.85
C ALA A 172 17.89 59.21 -5.80
N ALA A 173 17.59 59.73 -4.61
CA ALA A 173 17.45 61.15 -4.28
C ALA A 173 18.75 61.67 -3.68
#